data_AF-A0A1B6C6I5-F1
#
_entry.id   AF-A0A1B6C6I5-F1
#
_cell.length_a   1.000
_cell.length_b   1.000
_cell.length_c   1.000
_cell.angle_alpha   90.00
_cell.angle_beta   90.00
_cell.angle_gamma   90.00
#
_symmetry.space_group_name_H-M   'P 1'
#
loop_
_entity.id
_entity.type
_entity.pdbx_description
1 polymer ?
#
loop_
_entity_poly.entity_id
_entity_poly.type
_entity_poly.pdbx_seq_one_letter_code
_entity_poly.pdbx_strand_id
1 'polypeptide(L)'
;MSSLENISSEAIQCLAFADSYTKKSEAATFPTLWVGTSLGSVLTVMISVPSPGESRLTQPVAVSPCGTIFRLKGCILSMSFLDCNGALIPYSFESWKDEGREKQKTPTRCSSSNSRMSPPLGSTGSEVTCDRQFVALISEKQARVVALPSQNCVYRQQLADPDFVVKAEIISLKDSVCLVCYISNGHVTAYSLPSLRPLIDVEFLPLADLRIARTFCFSNRGHGLYLSSPTEVQKFTVSADFCSSLAEMVGDLFLPHDMPEPPKESFFKGLFGGGARNLDREELFGESSGRASRSVAKHIPGPSAQIEALGQRASIAASEISRAHQLALERGEKLGQLEDRAEKMKNEAENFSMSAHSLMLKYKDKKWYQL
;
A
#
# COMPACT_ATOMS: atom_id res chain seq x y z
N MET A 1 6.11 -36.85 40.45
CA MET A 1 5.55 -36.33 39.19
C MET A 1 5.03 -37.51 38.41
N SER A 2 3.75 -37.49 38.08
CA SER A 2 3.02 -38.61 37.48
C SER A 2 3.29 -38.65 35.96
N SER A 3 3.42 -39.84 35.37
CA SER A 3 3.61 -40.02 33.92
C SER A 3 2.49 -39.43 33.06
N LEU A 4 1.36 -39.05 33.67
CA LEU A 4 0.24 -38.35 33.03
C LEU A 4 0.46 -36.83 32.88
N GLU A 5 1.42 -36.25 33.60
CA GLU A 5 1.77 -34.81 33.49
C GLU A 5 2.74 -34.52 32.33
N ASN A 6 3.19 -35.56 31.61
CA ASN A 6 4.17 -35.48 30.52
C ASN A 6 3.56 -35.61 29.11
N ILE A 7 2.24 -35.43 28.97
CA ILE A 7 1.64 -35.29 27.64
C ILE A 7 1.85 -33.83 27.20
N SER A 8 3.03 -33.52 26.67
CA SER A 8 3.19 -32.33 25.84
C SER A 8 2.28 -32.52 24.63
N SER A 9 1.13 -31.83 24.60
CA SER A 9 0.25 -31.84 23.44
C SER A 9 0.95 -31.10 22.29
N GLU A 10 1.59 -31.86 21.40
CA GLU A 10 2.15 -31.33 20.16
C GLU A 10 1.01 -31.13 19.17
N ALA A 11 0.68 -29.86 18.88
CA ALA A 11 -0.41 -29.50 17.99
C ALA A 11 0.06 -29.47 16.54
N ILE A 12 -0.81 -29.89 15.62
CA ILE A 12 -0.63 -29.70 14.17
C ILE A 12 -0.94 -28.26 13.82
N GLN A 13 -0.05 -27.61 13.07
CA GLN A 13 -0.10 -26.17 12.77
C GLN A 13 -0.35 -25.89 11.31
N CYS A 14 0.27 -26.69 10.43
CA CYS A 14 0.04 -26.60 8.99
C CYS A 14 0.17 -27.97 8.33
N LEU A 15 -0.52 -28.12 7.21
CA LEU A 15 -0.55 -29.31 6.39
C LEU A 15 -0.24 -28.93 4.95
N ALA A 16 0.52 -29.76 4.23
CA ALA A 16 0.76 -29.59 2.81
C ALA A 16 0.66 -30.93 2.09
N PHE A 17 -0.19 -31.00 1.08
CA PHE A 17 -0.22 -32.11 0.14
C PHE A 17 0.68 -31.80 -1.04
N ALA A 18 1.52 -32.76 -1.42
CA ALA A 18 2.41 -32.63 -2.57
C ALA A 18 2.78 -34.00 -3.14
N ASP A 19 3.08 -34.03 -4.44
CA ASP A 19 3.82 -35.14 -5.02
C ASP A 19 5.31 -34.89 -4.78
N SER A 20 5.90 -35.62 -3.84
CA SER A 20 7.28 -35.38 -3.37
C SER A 20 8.09 -36.66 -3.16
N TYR A 21 9.40 -36.51 -3.07
CA TYR A 21 10.32 -37.60 -2.73
C TYR A 21 10.33 -37.85 -1.22
N THR A 22 10.14 -39.11 -0.82
CA THR A 22 9.99 -39.50 0.59
C THR A 22 11.28 -40.01 1.21
N LYS A 23 12.19 -40.53 0.38
CA LYS A 23 13.45 -41.14 0.78
C LYS A 23 14.63 -40.58 -0.01
N LYS A 24 15.82 -40.69 0.58
CA LYS A 24 17.07 -40.40 -0.11
C LYS A 24 17.24 -41.32 -1.30
N SER A 25 17.68 -40.77 -2.42
CA SER A 25 17.94 -41.50 -3.68
C SER A 25 16.70 -42.15 -4.31
N GLU A 26 15.50 -41.70 -3.98
CA GLU A 26 14.26 -42.17 -4.60
C GLU A 26 14.12 -41.61 -6.03
N ALA A 27 13.75 -42.45 -6.99
CA ALA A 27 13.70 -42.09 -8.41
C ALA A 27 12.40 -41.37 -8.81
N ALA A 28 11.33 -41.53 -8.02
CA ALA A 28 10.00 -41.02 -8.33
C ALA A 28 9.37 -40.27 -7.14
N THR A 29 8.44 -39.38 -7.45
CA THR A 29 7.60 -38.72 -6.46
C THR A 29 6.37 -39.54 -6.13
N PHE A 30 5.88 -39.42 -4.91
CA PHE A 30 4.64 -40.04 -4.43
C PHE A 30 3.70 -38.99 -3.86
N PRO A 31 2.38 -39.23 -3.87
CA PRO A 31 1.44 -38.40 -3.13
C PRO A 31 1.80 -38.45 -1.64
N THR A 32 2.01 -37.28 -1.05
CA THR A 32 2.45 -37.16 0.35
C THR A 32 1.66 -36.10 1.09
N LEU A 33 1.53 -36.30 2.41
CA LEU A 33 1.08 -35.30 3.36
C LEU A 33 2.26 -34.92 4.25
N TRP A 34 2.56 -33.63 4.30
CA TRP A 34 3.54 -33.04 5.19
C TRP A 34 2.81 -32.35 6.34
N VAL A 35 3.25 -32.62 7.57
CA VAL A 35 2.60 -32.17 8.81
C VAL A 35 3.60 -31.35 9.61
N GLY A 36 3.36 -30.05 9.72
CA GLY A 36 4.14 -29.14 10.55
C GLY A 36 3.51 -28.99 11.93
N THR A 37 4.33 -28.98 12.99
CA THR A 37 3.86 -29.00 14.38
C THR A 37 4.28 -27.76 15.19
N SER A 38 3.66 -27.60 16.35
CA SER A 38 3.96 -26.53 17.31
C SER A 38 5.34 -26.62 17.95
N LEU A 39 5.99 -27.79 17.91
CA LEU A 39 7.33 -28.01 18.46
C LEU A 39 8.42 -27.95 17.38
N GLY A 40 8.07 -27.56 16.15
CA GLY A 40 9.03 -27.40 15.06
C GLY A 40 9.38 -28.70 14.32
N SER A 41 8.58 -29.75 14.50
CA SER A 41 8.71 -30.99 13.73
C SER A 41 7.95 -30.89 12.42
N VAL A 42 8.52 -31.49 11.37
CA VAL A 42 7.81 -31.74 10.11
C VAL A 42 7.85 -33.24 9.83
N LEU A 43 6.68 -33.86 9.81
CA LEU A 43 6.49 -35.28 9.55
C LEU A 43 6.02 -35.49 8.11
N THR A 44 6.49 -36.54 7.45
CA THR A 44 6.06 -36.89 6.09
C THR A 44 5.35 -38.23 6.07
N VAL A 45 4.13 -38.25 5.52
CA VAL A 45 3.29 -39.43 5.34
C VAL A 45 3.10 -39.65 3.84
N MET A 46 3.40 -40.86 3.37
CA MET A 46 3.11 -41.28 2.00
C MET A 46 1.67 -41.76 1.92
N ILE A 47 0.99 -41.39 0.83
CA ILE A 47 -0.39 -41.75 0.54
C ILE A 47 -0.41 -42.59 -0.73
N SER A 48 -0.81 -43.85 -0.60
CA SER A 48 -1.03 -44.74 -1.73
C SER A 48 -2.50 -44.66 -2.15
N VAL A 49 -2.73 -44.01 -3.28
CA VAL A 49 -4.04 -43.83 -3.89
C VAL A 49 -4.30 -45.00 -4.86
N PRO A 50 -5.39 -45.77 -4.68
CA PRO A 50 -5.77 -46.80 -5.65
C PRO A 50 -5.99 -46.20 -7.04
N SER A 51 -5.70 -46.99 -8.08
CA SER A 51 -5.84 -46.58 -9.48
C SER A 51 -7.26 -46.07 -9.78
N PRO A 52 -7.42 -45.11 -10.72
CA PRO A 52 -8.72 -44.62 -11.15
C PRO A 52 -9.65 -45.75 -11.64
N GLY A 53 -10.97 -45.57 -11.48
CA GLY A 53 -11.98 -46.56 -11.86
C GLY A 53 -12.54 -47.30 -10.64
N GLU A 54 -12.90 -48.57 -10.84
CA GLU A 54 -13.55 -49.40 -9.80
C GLU A 54 -12.68 -49.58 -8.55
N SER A 55 -11.36 -49.70 -8.70
CA SER A 55 -10.43 -49.80 -7.57
C SER A 55 -10.47 -48.57 -6.66
N ARG A 56 -10.68 -47.37 -7.21
CA ARG A 56 -10.79 -46.13 -6.42
C ARG A 56 -12.08 -46.09 -5.59
N LEU A 57 -13.13 -46.80 -6.01
CA LEU A 57 -14.41 -46.88 -5.32
C LEU A 57 -14.45 -47.99 -4.26
N THR A 58 -13.63 -49.03 -4.43
CA THR A 58 -13.71 -50.27 -3.63
C THR A 58 -12.53 -50.47 -2.68
N GLN A 59 -11.35 -49.92 -3.00
CA GLN A 59 -10.15 -50.09 -2.17
C GLN A 59 -9.90 -48.86 -1.29
N PRO A 60 -9.49 -49.04 -0.03
CA PRO A 60 -9.14 -47.93 0.84
C PRO A 60 -7.81 -47.29 0.41
N VAL A 61 -7.66 -46.01 0.73
CA VAL A 61 -6.36 -45.32 0.65
C VAL A 61 -5.45 -45.86 1.75
N ALA A 62 -4.25 -46.30 1.38
CA ALA A 62 -3.24 -46.70 2.35
C ALA A 62 -2.32 -45.53 2.70
N VAL A 63 -1.98 -45.39 3.99
CA VAL A 63 -1.08 -44.35 4.50
C VAL A 63 0.10 -45.00 5.21
N SER A 64 1.31 -44.50 4.95
CA SER A 64 2.52 -45.03 5.60
C SER A 64 3.49 -43.89 5.96
N PRO A 65 4.03 -43.86 7.19
CA PRO A 65 5.04 -42.87 7.56
C PRO A 65 6.32 -43.08 6.75
N CYS A 66 6.96 -41.99 6.31
CA CYS A 66 8.16 -42.06 5.48
C CYS A 66 9.46 -42.19 6.28
N GLY A 67 9.40 -42.06 7.61
CA GLY A 67 10.56 -42.08 8.51
C GLY A 67 11.41 -40.80 8.51
N THR A 68 11.34 -39.99 7.47
CA THR A 68 11.99 -38.66 7.40
C THR A 68 11.27 -37.68 8.34
N ILE A 69 12.04 -37.02 9.22
CA ILE A 69 11.55 -35.96 10.12
C ILE A 69 12.48 -34.76 10.04
N PHE A 70 11.96 -33.59 9.69
CA PHE A 70 12.72 -32.33 9.78
C PHE A 70 12.45 -31.64 11.11
N ARG A 71 13.47 -31.01 11.68
CA ARG A 71 13.36 -30.26 12.95
C ARG A 71 13.87 -28.84 12.81
N LEU A 72 13.00 -27.90 13.13
CA LEU A 72 13.25 -26.47 13.14
C LEU A 72 13.06 -25.89 14.55
N LYS A 73 13.68 -24.73 14.83
CA LYS A 73 13.45 -23.98 16.06
C LYS A 73 12.12 -23.24 15.97
N GLY A 74 11.25 -23.39 16.98
CA GLY A 74 9.93 -22.75 17.01
C GLY A 74 8.87 -23.47 16.17
N CYS A 75 7.61 -23.05 16.32
CA CYS A 75 6.45 -23.62 15.64
C CYS A 75 6.59 -23.55 14.10
N ILE A 76 6.16 -24.58 13.38
CA ILE A 76 6.11 -24.55 11.90
C ILE A 76 4.88 -23.75 11.45
N LEU A 77 5.12 -22.69 10.67
CA LEU A 77 4.08 -21.76 10.22
C LEU A 77 3.60 -22.03 8.80
N SER A 78 4.50 -22.41 7.91
CA SER A 78 4.17 -22.63 6.49
C SER A 78 5.19 -23.56 5.82
N MET A 79 4.74 -24.26 4.79
CA MET A 79 5.55 -25.14 3.95
C MET A 79 5.12 -24.99 2.50
N SER A 80 6.07 -25.00 1.56
CA SER A 80 5.73 -25.06 0.14
C SER A 80 6.81 -25.75 -0.68
N PHE A 81 6.43 -26.20 -1.87
CA PHE A 81 7.26 -26.97 -2.77
C PHE A 81 7.61 -26.16 -4.00
N LEU A 82 8.86 -26.27 -4.43
CA LEU A 82 9.39 -25.65 -5.63
C LEU A 82 9.93 -26.74 -6.55
N ASP A 83 9.81 -26.54 -7.86
CA ASP A 83 10.47 -27.40 -8.85
C ASP A 83 11.98 -27.12 -8.90
N CYS A 84 12.70 -27.83 -9.79
CA CYS A 84 14.14 -27.64 -9.97
C CYS A 84 14.52 -26.25 -10.50
N ASN A 85 13.58 -25.50 -11.09
CA ASN A 85 13.78 -24.13 -11.56
C ASN A 85 13.48 -23.08 -10.47
N GLY A 86 13.00 -23.51 -9.30
CA GLY A 86 12.59 -22.62 -8.22
C GLY A 86 11.19 -22.05 -8.39
N ALA A 87 10.38 -22.56 -9.32
CA ALA A 87 8.99 -22.17 -9.48
C ALA A 87 8.09 -22.89 -8.48
N LEU A 88 7.02 -22.24 -8.04
CA LEU A 88 6.06 -22.80 -7.08
C LEU A 88 5.32 -23.99 -7.71
N ILE A 89 5.39 -25.16 -7.06
CA ILE A 89 4.54 -26.30 -7.41
C ILE A 89 3.15 -25.99 -6.83
N PRO A 90 2.11 -25.81 -7.66
CA PRO A 90 0.78 -25.47 -7.18
C PRO A 90 0.21 -26.62 -6.35
N TYR A 91 -0.59 -26.27 -5.34
CA TYR A 91 -1.39 -27.27 -4.64
C TYR A 91 -2.31 -28.00 -5.62
N SER A 92 -2.44 -29.30 -5.46
CA SER A 92 -3.42 -30.07 -6.21
C SER A 92 -4.83 -29.70 -5.76
N PHE A 93 -5.62 -29.08 -6.64
CA PHE A 93 -7.02 -28.79 -6.39
C PHE A 93 -7.84 -29.04 -7.66
N GLU A 94 -9.13 -29.32 -7.47
CA GLU A 94 -10.11 -29.30 -8.55
C GLU A 94 -10.86 -27.96 -8.51
N SER A 95 -10.87 -27.25 -9.63
CA SER A 95 -11.67 -26.03 -9.74
C SER A 95 -13.15 -26.38 -9.64
N TRP A 96 -13.88 -25.69 -8.77
CA TRP A 96 -15.33 -25.81 -8.70
C TRP A 96 -15.95 -25.52 -10.07
N LYS A 97 -16.85 -26.40 -10.52
CA LYS A 97 -17.60 -26.24 -11.77
C LYS A 97 -19.07 -26.08 -11.45
N ASP A 98 -19.70 -25.12 -12.12
CA ASP A 98 -21.16 -24.95 -12.09
C ASP A 98 -21.79 -25.95 -13.07
N GLU A 99 -22.38 -27.01 -12.53
CA GLU A 99 -23.04 -28.10 -13.26
C GLU A 99 -24.14 -27.59 -14.24
N GLY A 100 -24.65 -26.37 -14.05
CA GLY A 100 -25.70 -25.78 -14.88
C GLY A 100 -25.25 -25.11 -16.20
N ARG A 101 -23.94 -24.89 -16.42
CA ARG A 101 -23.44 -24.04 -17.52
C ARG A 101 -22.78 -24.78 -18.69
N GLU A 102 -22.78 -26.11 -18.70
CA GLU A 102 -22.02 -26.88 -19.71
C GLU A 102 -22.56 -26.83 -21.15
N LYS A 103 -23.74 -26.24 -21.42
CA LYS A 103 -24.33 -26.27 -22.77
C LYS A 103 -23.88 -25.15 -23.72
N GLN A 104 -23.14 -24.15 -23.26
CA GLN A 104 -22.67 -23.07 -24.13
C GLN A 104 -21.30 -22.56 -23.69
N LYS A 105 -20.25 -23.20 -24.21
CA LYS A 105 -19.03 -22.49 -24.63
C LYS A 105 -18.18 -23.38 -25.51
N THR A 106 -17.90 -22.86 -26.70
CA THR A 106 -16.90 -23.35 -27.64
C THR A 106 -15.55 -23.54 -26.95
N PRO A 107 -14.75 -24.55 -27.32
CA PRO A 107 -13.50 -24.86 -26.64
C PRO A 107 -12.40 -23.88 -27.07
N THR A 108 -12.37 -22.68 -26.49
CA THR A 108 -11.10 -21.96 -26.38
C THR A 108 -10.27 -22.68 -25.33
N ARG A 109 -9.38 -23.50 -25.85
CA ARG A 109 -8.31 -24.24 -25.19
C ARG A 109 -7.43 -23.31 -24.33
N CYS A 110 -7.89 -22.93 -23.14
CA CYS A 110 -7.00 -22.55 -22.05
C CYS A 110 -6.44 -23.84 -21.49
N SER A 111 -5.31 -24.26 -22.07
CA SER A 111 -4.51 -25.36 -21.56
C SER A 111 -3.98 -24.96 -20.18
N SER A 112 -4.77 -25.17 -19.13
CA SER A 112 -4.21 -25.34 -17.79
C SER A 112 -3.40 -26.62 -17.85
N SER A 113 -2.10 -26.45 -18.03
CA SER A 113 -1.13 -27.52 -17.98
C SER A 113 -1.25 -28.22 -16.63
N ASN A 114 -2.05 -29.29 -16.57
CA ASN A 114 -1.88 -30.34 -15.60
C ASN A 114 -0.50 -30.93 -15.84
N SER A 115 0.54 -30.31 -15.26
CA SER A 115 1.85 -30.91 -15.13
C SER A 115 1.76 -32.00 -14.06
N ARG A 116 1.02 -33.08 -14.37
CA ARG A 116 1.36 -34.38 -13.81
C ARG A 116 2.78 -34.63 -14.29
N MET A 117 3.74 -34.59 -13.38
CA MET A 117 5.10 -35.02 -13.65
C MET A 117 5.04 -36.52 -13.95
N SER A 118 4.80 -36.87 -15.22
CA SER A 118 5.06 -38.21 -15.70
C SER A 118 6.59 -38.36 -15.77
N PRO A 119 7.21 -39.31 -15.08
CA PRO A 119 8.63 -39.57 -15.29
C PRO A 119 8.81 -40.05 -16.74
N PRO A 120 9.85 -39.60 -17.46
CA PRO A 120 10.15 -40.15 -18.77
C PRO A 120 10.53 -41.63 -18.58
N LEU A 121 9.69 -42.52 -19.10
CA LEU A 121 10.02 -43.93 -19.28
C LEU A 121 11.16 -44.01 -20.29
N GLY A 122 12.37 -44.26 -19.80
CA GLY A 122 13.48 -44.73 -20.62
C GLY A 122 14.75 -43.89 -20.55
N SER A 123 15.63 -44.21 -19.60
CA SER A 123 17.07 -44.17 -19.85
C SER A 123 17.77 -45.16 -18.93
N THR A 124 18.12 -46.33 -19.47
CA THR A 124 19.12 -47.23 -18.90
C THR A 124 20.50 -46.56 -19.00
N GLY A 125 20.85 -45.80 -17.98
CA GLY A 125 22.16 -45.19 -17.79
C GLY A 125 22.27 -44.74 -16.35
N SER A 126 23.38 -45.01 -15.68
CA SER A 126 23.59 -44.75 -14.24
C SER A 126 23.07 -43.37 -13.83
N GLU A 127 21.89 -43.32 -13.21
CA GLU A 127 21.24 -42.06 -12.84
C GLU A 127 22.00 -41.45 -11.66
N VAL A 128 22.79 -40.41 -11.95
CA VAL A 128 23.16 -39.44 -10.93
C VAL A 128 21.85 -38.83 -10.44
N THR A 129 21.43 -39.16 -9.22
CA THR A 129 20.24 -38.59 -8.59
C THR A 129 20.49 -37.11 -8.32
N CYS A 130 20.19 -36.25 -9.30
CA CYS A 130 20.20 -34.80 -9.10
C CYS A 130 19.00 -34.38 -8.25
N ASP A 131 19.13 -33.28 -7.54
CA ASP A 131 18.01 -32.66 -6.84
C ASP A 131 17.00 -32.12 -7.85
N ARG A 132 15.72 -32.49 -7.67
CA ARG A 132 14.64 -32.22 -8.62
C ARG A 132 13.54 -31.32 -8.07
N GLN A 133 13.47 -31.20 -6.74
CA GLN A 133 12.51 -30.34 -6.06
C GLN A 133 13.18 -29.68 -4.85
N PHE A 134 12.63 -28.56 -4.40
CA PHE A 134 12.95 -27.98 -3.11
C PHE A 134 11.69 -27.89 -2.25
N VAL A 135 11.85 -28.05 -0.94
CA VAL A 135 10.81 -27.75 0.04
C VAL A 135 11.29 -26.61 0.94
N ALA A 136 10.50 -25.54 0.99
CA ALA A 136 10.71 -24.43 1.92
C ALA A 136 9.93 -24.72 3.20
N LEU A 137 10.64 -24.81 4.32
CA LEU A 137 10.10 -25.09 5.66
C LEU A 137 10.30 -23.84 6.53
N ILE A 138 9.20 -23.24 6.98
CA ILE A 138 9.23 -21.96 7.69
C ILE A 138 8.73 -22.15 9.11
N SER A 139 9.54 -21.74 10.09
CA SER A 139 9.15 -21.69 11.49
C SER A 139 9.13 -20.27 12.03
N GLU A 140 8.65 -20.11 13.27
CA GLU A 140 8.67 -18.85 14.01
C GLU A 140 10.05 -18.19 14.13
N LYS A 141 11.14 -18.96 13.96
CA LYS A 141 12.51 -18.47 14.19
C LYS A 141 13.37 -18.53 12.93
N GLN A 142 13.14 -19.46 12.01
CA GLN A 142 14.03 -19.66 10.86
C GLN A 142 13.27 -20.18 9.63
N ALA A 143 13.83 -19.90 8.46
CA ALA A 143 13.48 -20.54 7.21
C ALA A 143 14.57 -21.54 6.83
N ARG A 144 14.19 -22.69 6.26
CA ARG A 144 15.10 -23.64 5.62
C ARG A 144 14.55 -24.06 4.27
N VAL A 145 15.43 -24.15 3.28
CA VAL A 145 15.11 -24.77 2.00
C VAL A 145 15.90 -26.06 1.89
N VAL A 146 15.19 -27.16 1.69
CA VAL A 146 15.73 -28.51 1.61
C VAL A 146 15.54 -29.04 0.19
N ALA A 147 16.61 -29.54 -0.42
CA ALA A 147 16.55 -30.18 -1.72
C ALA A 147 16.09 -31.64 -1.61
N LEU A 148 15.31 -32.10 -2.58
CA LEU A 148 14.78 -33.46 -2.68
C LEU A 148 15.21 -34.09 -4.02
N PRO A 149 15.62 -35.37 -4.03
CA PRO A 149 15.53 -36.34 -2.94
C PRO A 149 16.70 -36.34 -1.94
N SER A 150 17.76 -35.53 -2.11
CA SER A 150 18.95 -35.62 -1.24
C SER A 150 18.68 -35.32 0.24
N GLN A 151 17.63 -34.56 0.52
CA GLN A 151 17.26 -34.01 1.84
C GLN A 151 18.34 -33.08 2.41
N ASN A 152 19.19 -32.52 1.56
CA ASN A 152 20.20 -31.54 1.97
C ASN A 152 19.54 -30.18 2.21
N CYS A 153 19.80 -29.58 3.38
CA CYS A 153 19.43 -28.20 3.65
C CYS A 153 20.37 -27.28 2.86
N VAL A 154 19.89 -26.74 1.74
CA VAL A 154 20.68 -25.91 0.81
C VAL A 154 20.75 -24.46 1.28
N TYR A 155 19.64 -23.94 1.80
CA TYR A 155 19.58 -22.57 2.32
C TYR A 155 18.98 -22.56 3.72
N ARG A 156 19.44 -21.62 4.54
CA ARG A 156 18.95 -21.39 5.90
C ARG A 156 19.05 -19.92 6.22
N GLN A 157 18.00 -19.37 6.81
CA GLN A 157 17.95 -17.98 7.27
C GLN A 157 17.33 -17.93 8.67
N GLN A 158 17.98 -17.21 9.59
CA GLN A 158 17.35 -16.82 10.86
C GLN A 158 16.41 -15.65 10.56
N LEU A 159 15.13 -15.80 10.89
CA LEU A 159 14.09 -14.81 10.57
C LEU A 159 13.86 -13.83 11.71
N ALA A 160 13.95 -14.30 12.97
CA ALA A 160 13.66 -13.48 14.14
C ALA A 160 14.41 -13.99 15.38
N ASP A 161 15.06 -13.08 16.13
CA ASP A 161 15.73 -13.31 17.42
C ASP A 161 15.96 -11.97 18.13
N PRO A 162 15.47 -11.74 19.38
CA PRO A 162 14.67 -12.62 20.24
C PRO A 162 13.20 -12.75 19.82
N ASP A 163 12.76 -11.93 18.86
CA ASP A 163 11.41 -11.90 18.28
C ASP A 163 10.97 -13.22 17.63
N PHE A 164 9.72 -13.30 17.21
CA PHE A 164 9.18 -14.44 16.46
C PHE A 164 8.36 -14.00 15.25
N VAL A 165 8.33 -14.84 14.23
CA VAL A 165 7.47 -14.65 13.06
C VAL A 165 6.03 -14.96 13.47
N VAL A 166 5.13 -13.98 13.31
CA VAL A 166 3.70 -14.12 13.62
C VAL A 166 2.97 -14.81 12.47
N LYS A 167 3.28 -14.40 11.24
CA LYS A 167 2.69 -14.97 10.01
C LYS A 167 3.75 -15.08 8.94
N ALA A 168 3.78 -16.20 8.23
CA ALA A 168 4.66 -16.43 7.10
C ALA A 168 3.86 -17.03 5.94
N GLU A 169 4.07 -16.52 4.73
CA GLU A 169 3.43 -17.02 3.52
C GLU A 169 4.42 -17.04 2.36
N ILE A 170 4.31 -18.06 1.51
CA ILE A 170 5.10 -18.17 0.28
C ILE A 170 4.20 -17.73 -0.87
N ILE A 171 4.61 -16.68 -1.56
CA ILE A 171 3.78 -15.99 -2.55
C ILE A 171 4.51 -15.85 -3.88
N SER A 172 3.73 -15.67 -4.95
CA SER A 172 4.25 -15.34 -6.27
C SER A 172 4.09 -13.85 -6.51
N LEU A 173 5.23 -13.16 -6.65
CA LEU A 173 5.29 -11.76 -7.04
C LEU A 173 5.88 -11.69 -8.43
N LYS A 174 5.06 -11.25 -9.41
CA LYS A 174 5.38 -11.33 -10.84
C LYS A 174 5.70 -12.78 -11.24
N ASP A 175 6.90 -12.99 -11.76
CA ASP A 175 7.41 -14.29 -12.20
C ASP A 175 8.38 -14.91 -11.20
N SER A 176 8.39 -14.43 -9.95
CA SER A 176 9.28 -14.88 -8.89
C SER A 176 8.53 -15.32 -7.65
N VAL A 177 9.14 -16.22 -6.90
CA VAL A 177 8.60 -16.74 -5.64
C VAL A 177 9.39 -16.15 -4.47
N CYS A 178 8.69 -15.71 -3.43
CA CYS A 178 9.32 -15.24 -2.22
C CYS A 178 8.55 -15.65 -0.97
N LEU A 179 9.27 -15.76 0.13
CA LEU A 179 8.73 -15.82 1.48
C LEU A 179 8.45 -14.40 1.95
N VAL A 180 7.25 -14.13 2.48
CA VAL A 180 6.93 -12.89 3.19
C VAL A 180 6.56 -13.22 4.63
N CYS A 181 7.09 -12.45 5.57
CA CYS A 181 6.92 -12.66 6.99
C CYS A 181 6.46 -11.36 7.67
N TYR A 182 5.53 -11.49 8.61
CA TYR A 182 5.21 -10.46 9.60
C TYR A 182 5.77 -10.88 10.95
N ILE A 183 6.63 -10.05 11.54
CA ILE A 183 7.41 -10.35 12.76
C ILE A 183 6.77 -9.65 13.97
N SER A 184 6.94 -10.22 15.16
CA SER A 184 6.38 -9.68 16.43
C SER A 184 6.83 -8.25 16.75
N ASN A 185 7.98 -7.83 16.24
CA ASN A 185 8.47 -6.44 16.34
C ASN A 185 7.80 -5.47 15.35
N GLY A 186 6.81 -5.93 14.59
CA GLY A 186 6.02 -5.12 13.68
C GLY A 186 6.60 -4.93 12.28
N HIS A 187 7.66 -5.64 11.93
CA HIS A 187 8.26 -5.57 10.59
C HIS A 187 7.58 -6.53 9.62
N VAL A 188 7.48 -6.11 8.36
CA VAL A 188 7.23 -6.99 7.22
C VAL A 188 8.54 -7.21 6.49
N THR A 189 8.98 -8.46 6.43
CA THR A 189 10.20 -8.88 5.72
C THR A 189 9.84 -9.77 4.54
N ALA A 190 10.67 -9.78 3.51
CA ALA A 190 10.57 -10.77 2.44
C ALA A 190 11.93 -11.29 2.01
N TYR A 191 11.96 -12.54 1.57
CA TYR A 191 13.16 -13.27 1.16
C TYR A 191 12.87 -14.00 -0.16
N SER A 192 13.78 -13.90 -1.11
CA SER A 192 13.66 -14.64 -2.38
C SER A 192 13.71 -16.15 -2.14
N LEU A 193 13.00 -16.92 -2.94
CA LEU A 193 13.11 -18.38 -2.98
C LEU A 193 13.71 -18.85 -4.31
N PRO A 194 14.49 -19.94 -4.31
CA PRO A 194 14.86 -20.78 -3.16
C PRO A 194 16.00 -20.21 -2.29
N SER A 195 16.67 -19.13 -2.70
CA SER A 195 17.96 -18.71 -2.10
C SER A 195 17.90 -18.10 -0.70
N LEU A 196 16.71 -17.78 -0.18
CA LEU A 196 16.47 -17.05 1.07
C LEU A 196 17.22 -15.70 1.17
N ARG A 197 17.59 -15.09 0.05
CA ARG A 197 18.20 -13.75 0.05
C ARG A 197 17.17 -12.70 0.49
N PRO A 198 17.47 -11.85 1.49
CA PRO A 198 16.58 -10.75 1.88
C PRO A 198 16.25 -9.84 0.70
N LEU A 199 14.99 -9.39 0.63
CA LEU A 199 14.47 -8.49 -0.40
C LEU A 199 13.94 -7.19 0.20
N ILE A 200 13.13 -7.29 1.25
CA ILE A 200 12.59 -6.15 1.98
C ILE A 200 12.68 -6.41 3.48
N ASP A 201 12.86 -5.35 4.23
CA ASP A 201 12.67 -5.28 5.68
C ASP A 201 12.15 -3.88 5.97
N VAL A 202 10.87 -3.79 6.34
CA VAL A 202 10.16 -2.52 6.46
C VAL A 202 9.36 -2.54 7.75
N GLU A 203 9.52 -1.49 8.55
CA GLU A 203 8.66 -1.22 9.69
C GLU A 203 7.22 -0.99 9.20
N PHE A 204 6.27 -1.77 9.71
CA PHE A 204 4.89 -1.73 9.24
C PHE A 204 3.92 -1.35 10.36
N LEU A 205 3.75 -2.25 11.33
CA LEU A 205 2.72 -2.11 12.35
C LEU A 205 3.15 -2.91 13.58
N PRO A 206 3.41 -2.28 14.74
CA PRO A 206 3.79 -3.00 15.94
C PRO A 206 2.67 -3.94 16.40
N LEU A 207 3.05 -5.07 17.00
CA LEU A 207 2.13 -6.07 17.54
C LEU A 207 1.49 -5.63 18.89
N ALA A 208 0.94 -4.42 18.94
CA ALA A 208 0.29 -3.89 20.14
C ALA A 208 -1.12 -4.45 20.35
N ASP A 209 -1.84 -4.76 19.27
CA ASP A 209 -3.19 -5.34 19.30
C ASP A 209 -3.17 -6.81 18.85
N LEU A 210 -3.54 -7.71 19.76
CA LEU A 210 -3.63 -9.15 19.49
C LEU A 210 -4.68 -9.50 18.43
N ARG A 211 -5.68 -8.65 18.16
CA ARG A 211 -6.60 -8.85 17.04
C ARG A 211 -5.85 -8.89 15.72
N ILE A 212 -4.88 -7.99 15.56
CA ILE A 212 -4.08 -7.89 14.35
C ILE A 212 -3.28 -9.18 14.21
N ALA A 213 -2.59 -9.60 15.27
CA ALA A 213 -1.85 -10.87 15.31
C ALA A 213 -2.69 -12.08 14.85
N ARG A 214 -3.98 -12.12 15.24
CA ARG A 214 -4.89 -13.24 14.94
C ARG A 214 -5.56 -13.18 13.58
N THR A 215 -5.67 -11.99 12.99
CA THR A 215 -6.44 -11.76 11.75
C THR A 215 -5.56 -11.44 10.56
N PHE A 216 -4.27 -11.18 10.79
CA PHE A 216 -3.30 -10.90 9.76
C PHE A 216 -3.15 -12.07 8.79
N CYS A 217 -3.33 -11.80 7.50
CA CYS A 217 -3.05 -12.75 6.44
C CYS A 217 -2.38 -12.08 5.25
N PHE A 218 -1.59 -12.87 4.52
CA PHE A 218 -1.04 -12.50 3.22
C PHE A 218 -1.86 -13.17 2.12
N SER A 219 -1.92 -12.53 0.95
CA SER A 219 -2.43 -13.11 -0.28
C SER A 219 -1.30 -13.53 -1.21
N ASN A 220 -1.63 -14.38 -2.18
CA ASN A 220 -0.69 -14.94 -3.15
C ASN A 220 -0.03 -13.93 -4.11
N ARG A 221 -0.39 -12.63 -4.07
CA ARG A 221 0.17 -11.57 -4.93
C ARG A 221 0.74 -10.39 -4.15
N GLY A 222 1.13 -10.62 -2.91
CA GLY A 222 1.78 -9.58 -2.09
C GLY A 222 0.80 -8.53 -1.59
N HIS A 223 -0.48 -8.87 -1.43
CA HIS A 223 -1.36 -8.10 -0.55
C HIS A 223 -1.35 -8.71 0.83
N GLY A 224 -1.70 -7.93 1.83
CA GLY A 224 -2.09 -8.45 3.13
C GLY A 224 -3.29 -7.72 3.68
N LEU A 225 -3.99 -8.40 4.57
CA LEU A 225 -5.22 -7.95 5.19
C LEU A 225 -5.15 -8.24 6.69
N TYR A 226 -5.77 -7.38 7.49
CA TYR A 226 -6.03 -7.62 8.90
C TYR A 226 -7.25 -6.82 9.34
N LEU A 227 -7.83 -7.17 10.48
CA LEU A 227 -8.91 -6.40 11.09
C LEU A 227 -8.32 -5.35 12.04
N SER A 228 -8.43 -4.07 11.69
CA SER A 228 -8.08 -2.94 12.57
C SER A 228 -9.13 -2.75 13.67
N SER A 229 -10.39 -3.03 13.35
CA SER A 229 -11.51 -3.10 14.30
C SER A 229 -12.38 -4.34 14.02
N PRO A 230 -13.35 -4.71 14.89
CA PRO A 230 -14.25 -5.83 14.59
C PRO A 230 -15.05 -5.67 13.29
N THR A 231 -15.13 -4.45 12.75
CA THR A 231 -15.96 -4.10 11.59
C THR A 231 -15.16 -3.43 10.46
N GLU A 232 -13.82 -3.39 10.57
CA GLU A 232 -12.97 -2.69 9.60
C GLU A 232 -11.78 -3.57 9.20
N VAL A 233 -11.63 -3.76 7.89
CA VAL A 233 -10.52 -4.47 7.28
C VAL A 233 -9.54 -3.45 6.72
N GLN A 234 -8.28 -3.53 7.12
CA GLN A 234 -7.21 -2.79 6.49
C GLN A 234 -6.49 -3.67 5.46
N LYS A 235 -6.28 -3.13 4.26
CA LYS A 235 -5.47 -3.76 3.20
C LYS A 235 -4.15 -3.02 3.04
N PHE A 236 -3.07 -3.76 2.87
CA PHE A 236 -1.76 -3.25 2.47
C PHE A 236 -1.19 -4.09 1.32
N THR A 237 -0.09 -3.64 0.72
CA THR A 237 0.63 -4.41 -0.28
C THR A 237 2.13 -4.21 -0.19
N VAL A 238 2.88 -5.26 -0.56
CA VAL A 238 4.32 -5.22 -0.80
C VAL A 238 4.65 -5.22 -2.31
N SER A 239 3.65 -5.11 -3.18
CA SER A 239 3.79 -5.07 -4.63
C SER A 239 3.91 -3.63 -5.13
N ALA A 240 5.09 -3.25 -5.63
CA ALA A 240 5.31 -1.93 -6.22
C ALA A 240 4.37 -1.65 -7.42
N ASP A 241 4.11 -2.67 -8.24
CA ASP A 241 3.20 -2.54 -9.40
C ASP A 241 1.77 -2.19 -8.96
N PHE A 242 1.28 -2.78 -7.88
CA PHE A 242 -0.04 -2.43 -7.38
C PHE A 242 -0.09 -1.00 -6.85
N CYS A 243 0.98 -0.53 -6.21
CA CYS A 243 1.06 0.85 -5.75
C CYS A 243 0.98 1.84 -6.93
N SER A 244 1.59 1.53 -8.08
CA SER A 244 1.49 2.41 -9.26
C SER A 244 0.07 2.53 -9.83
N SER A 245 -0.76 1.49 -9.67
CA SER A 245 -2.14 1.50 -10.15
C SER A 245 -3.14 2.07 -9.14
N LEU A 246 -2.71 2.42 -7.92
CA LEU A 246 -3.63 2.83 -6.85
C LEU A 246 -4.42 4.09 -7.19
N ALA A 247 -3.80 5.06 -7.86
CA ALA A 247 -4.45 6.31 -8.25
C ALA A 247 -5.62 6.08 -9.23
N GLU A 248 -5.50 5.09 -10.11
CA GLU A 248 -6.56 4.73 -11.08
C GLU A 248 -7.75 4.03 -10.41
N MET A 249 -7.57 3.48 -9.21
CA MET A 249 -8.64 2.83 -8.44
C MET A 249 -9.46 3.82 -7.61
N VAL A 250 -9.06 5.10 -7.54
CA VAL A 250 -9.84 6.14 -6.87
C VAL A 250 -10.99 6.54 -7.80
N GLY A 251 -12.22 6.27 -7.37
CA GLY A 251 -13.41 6.65 -8.12
C GLY A 251 -13.75 8.14 -7.96
N ASP A 252 -14.56 8.64 -8.88
CA ASP A 252 -15.13 9.98 -8.81
C ASP A 252 -16.37 10.00 -7.91
N LEU A 253 -16.42 10.95 -6.97
CA LEU A 253 -17.58 11.16 -6.11
C LEU A 253 -18.76 11.81 -6.87
N PHE A 254 -18.44 12.64 -7.85
CA PHE A 254 -19.42 13.43 -8.58
C PHE A 254 -19.64 12.84 -9.95
N LEU A 255 -20.89 12.47 -10.21
CA LEU A 255 -21.35 12.25 -11.56
C LEU A 255 -21.80 13.61 -12.11
N PRO A 256 -21.25 14.10 -13.23
CA PRO A 256 -21.79 15.28 -13.88
C PRO A 256 -23.24 14.97 -14.27
N HIS A 257 -24.15 15.78 -13.75
CA HIS A 257 -25.57 15.69 -14.05
C HIS A 257 -26.10 17.07 -14.33
N ASP A 258 -26.94 17.19 -15.37
CA ASP A 258 -27.60 18.44 -15.66
C ASP A 258 -28.53 18.81 -14.51
N MET A 259 -28.38 20.02 -13.98
CA MET A 259 -29.29 20.51 -12.94
C MET A 259 -30.70 20.56 -13.50
N PRO A 260 -31.71 19.95 -12.84
CA PRO A 260 -33.08 20.03 -13.31
C PRO A 260 -33.52 21.50 -13.40
N GLU A 261 -34.35 21.81 -14.40
CA GLU A 261 -34.93 23.14 -14.51
C GLU A 261 -35.66 23.47 -13.19
N PRO A 262 -35.46 24.67 -12.63
CA PRO A 262 -36.19 25.09 -11.45
C PRO A 262 -37.71 25.00 -11.71
N PRO A 263 -38.52 24.64 -10.71
CA PRO A 263 -39.96 24.53 -10.87
C PRO A 263 -40.52 25.83 -11.47
N LYS A 264 -41.24 25.72 -12.59
CA LYS A 264 -41.91 26.87 -13.20
C LYS A 264 -42.90 27.43 -12.18
N GLU A 265 -42.82 28.72 -11.91
CA GLU A 265 -43.80 29.36 -11.03
C GLU A 265 -45.20 29.17 -11.62
N SER A 266 -46.13 28.70 -10.77
CA SER A 266 -47.50 28.44 -11.20
C SER A 266 -48.14 29.73 -11.72
N PHE A 267 -48.81 29.66 -12.87
CA PHE A 267 -49.38 30.81 -13.59
C PHE A 267 -50.27 31.71 -12.69
N PHE A 268 -50.93 31.13 -11.68
CA PHE A 268 -51.76 31.86 -10.72
C PHE A 268 -50.99 32.81 -9.80
N LYS A 269 -49.69 32.60 -9.59
CA LYS A 269 -48.84 33.52 -8.83
C LYS A 269 -48.57 34.81 -9.60
N GLY A 270 -48.49 34.75 -10.93
CA GLY A 270 -48.40 35.92 -11.80
C GLY A 270 -49.70 36.71 -11.92
N LEU A 271 -50.86 36.07 -11.77
CA LEU A 271 -52.18 36.69 -11.97
C LEU A 271 -52.73 37.41 -10.72
N PHE A 272 -52.36 36.96 -9.52
CA PHE A 272 -52.86 37.54 -8.25
C PHE A 272 -51.76 38.01 -7.28
N GLY A 273 -50.48 37.79 -7.61
CA GLY A 273 -49.35 38.03 -6.71
C GLY A 273 -48.17 38.70 -7.41
N GLY A 274 -48.38 39.88 -7.98
CA GLY A 274 -47.30 40.86 -8.22
C GLY A 274 -46.05 40.36 -8.98
N GLY A 275 -46.22 39.67 -10.11
CA GLY A 275 -45.16 39.41 -11.10
C GLY A 275 -43.99 38.53 -10.64
N ALA A 276 -43.43 37.75 -11.58
CA ALA A 276 -42.19 37.01 -11.34
C ALA A 276 -41.04 38.02 -11.12
N ARG A 277 -40.70 38.30 -9.86
CA ARG A 277 -39.43 38.97 -9.54
C ARG A 277 -38.33 37.96 -9.81
N ASN A 278 -37.43 38.25 -10.75
CA ASN A 278 -36.11 37.61 -10.74
C ASN A 278 -35.55 37.83 -9.34
N LEU A 279 -35.38 36.76 -8.55
CA LEU A 279 -34.72 36.89 -7.26
C LEU A 279 -33.29 37.33 -7.53
N ASP A 280 -32.99 38.59 -7.28
CA ASP A 280 -31.63 39.09 -7.33
C ASP A 280 -30.87 38.52 -6.13
N ARG A 281 -29.98 37.57 -6.41
CA ARG A 281 -29.17 36.89 -5.39
C ARG A 281 -28.24 37.88 -4.70
N GLU A 282 -27.85 38.97 -5.37
CA GLU A 282 -27.01 40.02 -4.81
C GLU A 282 -27.80 40.92 -3.85
N GLU A 283 -29.08 41.16 -4.11
CA GLU A 283 -29.95 41.90 -3.19
C GLU A 283 -30.26 41.09 -1.92
N LEU A 284 -30.38 39.76 -2.05
CA LEU A 284 -30.75 38.85 -0.95
C LEU A 284 -29.57 38.31 -0.15
N PHE A 285 -28.41 38.10 -0.78
CA PHE A 285 -27.23 37.50 -0.16
C PHE A 285 -25.91 38.26 -0.41
N GLY A 286 -25.93 39.33 -1.21
CA GLY A 286 -24.77 40.19 -1.44
C GLY A 286 -24.47 41.11 -0.26
N GLU A 287 -23.46 41.96 -0.40
CA GLU A 287 -22.95 42.79 0.71
C GLU A 287 -24.00 43.81 1.23
N SER A 288 -24.96 44.17 0.39
CA SER A 288 -26.07 45.09 0.70
C SER A 288 -27.23 44.45 1.47
N SER A 289 -27.30 43.12 1.59
CA SER A 289 -28.42 42.38 2.21
C SER A 289 -28.55 42.55 3.73
N GLY A 290 -27.65 43.32 4.33
CA GLY A 290 -27.55 43.51 5.77
C GLY A 290 -26.59 42.52 6.45
N ARG A 291 -26.19 42.83 7.68
CA ARG A 291 -25.31 41.97 8.47
C ARG A 291 -26.09 40.77 9.02
N ALA A 292 -25.52 39.58 8.91
CA ALA A 292 -26.10 38.36 9.48
C ALA A 292 -26.48 38.55 10.95
N SER A 293 -27.60 37.96 11.38
CA SER A 293 -28.02 38.01 12.77
C SER A 293 -26.91 37.47 13.67
N ARG A 294 -26.69 38.11 14.83
CA ARG A 294 -25.70 37.68 15.84
C ARG A 294 -25.98 36.26 16.39
N SER A 295 -27.17 35.72 16.12
CA SER A 295 -27.58 34.36 16.47
C SER A 295 -27.30 33.30 15.40
N VAL A 296 -26.80 33.68 14.21
CA VAL A 296 -26.41 32.71 13.18
C VAL A 296 -25.19 31.93 13.66
N ALA A 297 -25.29 30.60 13.64
CA ALA A 297 -24.20 29.72 14.02
C ALA A 297 -22.96 30.02 13.15
N LYS A 298 -21.84 30.35 13.80
CA LYS A 298 -20.55 30.45 13.10
C LYS A 298 -20.21 29.05 12.57
N HIS A 299 -19.89 28.97 11.27
CA HIS A 299 -19.34 27.76 10.69
C HIS A 299 -18.13 27.32 11.52
N ILE A 300 -18.21 26.15 12.16
CA ILE A 300 -17.09 25.53 12.86
C ILE A 300 -16.37 24.72 11.79
N PRO A 301 -15.18 25.16 11.33
CA PRO A 301 -14.47 24.47 10.28
C PRO A 301 -14.07 23.06 10.75
N GLY A 302 -14.33 22.04 9.93
CA GLY A 302 -13.90 20.67 10.21
C GLY A 302 -12.37 20.52 10.22
N PRO A 303 -11.83 19.37 10.66
CA PRO A 303 -10.39 19.14 10.84
C PRO A 303 -9.52 19.37 9.60
N SER A 304 -10.11 19.31 8.39
CA SER A 304 -9.45 19.54 7.10
C SER A 304 -9.43 21.00 6.64
N ALA A 305 -10.21 21.89 7.26
CA ALA A 305 -10.29 23.29 6.87
C ALA A 305 -8.97 24.05 7.08
N GLN A 306 -8.10 23.55 7.96
CA GLN A 306 -6.78 24.12 8.19
C GLN A 306 -5.81 23.86 7.01
N ILE A 307 -5.98 22.74 6.30
CA ILE A 307 -5.19 22.38 5.11
C ILE A 307 -5.69 23.17 3.89
N GLU A 308 -7.00 23.34 3.76
CA GLU A 308 -7.61 24.16 2.71
C GLU A 308 -7.27 25.66 2.89
N ALA A 309 -7.25 26.14 4.14
CA ALA A 309 -6.77 27.48 4.48
C ALA A 309 -5.25 27.65 4.26
N LEU A 310 -4.45 26.59 4.39
CA LEU A 310 -3.01 26.61 4.07
C LEU A 310 -2.78 26.68 2.55
N GLY A 311 -3.55 25.95 1.75
CA GLY A 311 -3.54 26.04 0.29
C GLY A 311 -3.97 27.43 -0.21
N GLN A 312 -5.00 28.03 0.38
CA GLN A 312 -5.43 29.39 0.06
C GLN A 312 -4.41 30.45 0.52
N ARG A 313 -3.77 30.29 1.69
CA ARG A 313 -2.71 31.21 2.17
C ARG A 313 -1.45 31.19 1.30
N ALA A 314 -1.08 30.04 0.73
CA ALA A 314 0.06 29.96 -0.20
C ALA A 314 -0.21 30.74 -1.51
N SER A 315 -1.46 30.73 -1.99
CA SER A 315 -1.89 31.53 -3.15
C SER A 315 -1.97 33.03 -2.85
N ILE A 316 -2.39 33.41 -1.63
CA ILE A 316 -2.46 34.81 -1.18
C ILE A 316 -1.05 35.40 -0.94
N ALA A 317 -0.09 34.61 -0.46
CA ALA A 317 1.28 35.10 -0.22
C ALA A 317 1.97 35.55 -1.54
N ALA A 318 1.72 34.86 -2.66
CA ALA A 318 2.27 35.25 -3.96
C ALA A 318 1.65 36.55 -4.51
N SER A 319 0.35 36.78 -4.25
CA SER A 319 -0.34 38.00 -4.68
C SER A 319 -0.03 39.20 -3.79
N GLU A 320 0.19 39.00 -2.48
CA GLU A 320 0.62 40.05 -1.55
C GLU A 320 2.06 40.50 -1.82
N ILE A 321 2.98 39.59 -2.17
CA ILE A 321 4.35 39.95 -2.58
C ILE A 321 4.33 40.77 -3.87
N SER A 322 3.51 40.38 -4.86
CA SER A 322 3.37 41.12 -6.12
C SER A 322 2.79 42.52 -5.90
N ARG A 323 1.79 42.66 -5.02
CA ARG A 323 1.21 43.95 -4.64
C ARG A 323 2.18 44.81 -3.84
N ALA A 324 2.93 44.24 -2.91
CA ALA A 324 3.96 44.93 -2.14
C ALA A 324 5.10 45.43 -3.04
N HIS A 325 5.50 44.63 -4.03
CA HIS A 325 6.48 45.04 -5.04
C HIS A 325 5.99 46.23 -5.87
N GLN A 326 4.73 46.23 -6.30
CA GLN A 326 4.15 47.34 -7.05
C GLN A 326 4.08 48.64 -6.22
N LEU A 327 3.68 48.55 -4.95
CA LEU A 327 3.67 49.70 -4.03
C LEU A 327 5.10 50.22 -3.74
N ALA A 328 6.10 49.35 -3.71
CA ALA A 328 7.50 49.73 -3.55
C ALA A 328 8.02 50.49 -4.77
N LEU A 329 7.64 50.06 -5.99
CA LEU A 329 7.97 50.77 -7.24
C LEU A 329 7.32 52.15 -7.30
N GLU A 330 6.02 52.26 -6.99
CA GLU A 330 5.32 53.56 -6.94
C GLU A 330 5.93 54.49 -5.89
N ARG A 331 6.35 53.96 -4.74
CA ARG A 331 7.05 54.74 -3.72
C ARG A 331 8.41 55.21 -4.23
N GLY A 332 9.15 54.37 -4.94
CA GLY A 332 10.42 54.73 -5.58
C GLY A 332 10.27 55.88 -6.56
N GLU A 333 9.24 55.81 -7.43
CA GLU A 333 8.94 56.86 -8.39
C GLU A 333 8.59 58.19 -7.71
N LYS A 334 7.75 58.15 -6.66
CA LYS A 334 7.39 59.35 -5.88
C LYS A 334 8.57 59.96 -5.13
N LEU A 335 9.53 59.14 -4.67
CA LEU A 335 10.76 59.62 -4.04
C LEU A 335 11.67 60.30 -5.05
N GLY A 336 11.82 59.75 -6.27
CA GLY A 336 12.57 60.42 -7.34
C GLY A 336 11.99 61.79 -7.69
N GLN A 337 10.66 61.88 -7.83
CA GLN A 337 9.99 63.17 -8.07
C GLN A 337 10.16 64.17 -6.93
N LEU A 338 10.31 63.69 -5.69
CA LEU A 338 10.57 64.55 -4.53
C LEU A 338 12.01 65.09 -4.55
N GLU A 339 12.98 64.25 -4.91
CA GLU A 339 14.39 64.63 -5.08
C GLU A 339 14.53 65.72 -6.15
N ASP A 340 13.92 65.54 -7.33
CA ASP A 340 13.92 66.53 -8.41
C ASP A 340 13.31 67.87 -7.97
N ARG A 341 12.24 67.83 -7.17
CA ARG A 341 11.60 69.05 -6.63
C ARG A 341 12.46 69.72 -5.56
N ALA A 342 13.10 68.94 -4.70
CA ALA A 342 14.00 69.46 -3.69
C ALA A 342 15.24 70.11 -4.31
N GLU A 343 15.79 69.53 -5.38
CA GLU A 343 16.91 70.09 -6.12
C GLU A 343 16.53 71.41 -6.82
N LYS A 344 15.35 71.47 -7.45
CA LYS A 344 14.82 72.74 -7.99
C LYS A 344 14.66 73.79 -6.91
N MET A 345 14.09 73.44 -5.76
CA MET A 345 13.88 74.37 -4.65
C MET A 345 15.22 74.87 -4.07
N LYS A 346 16.24 74.01 -4.00
CA LYS A 346 17.59 74.40 -3.61
C LYS A 346 18.18 75.42 -4.59
N ASN A 347 18.09 75.16 -5.90
CA ASN A 347 18.59 76.08 -6.92
C ASN A 347 17.89 77.45 -6.87
N GLU A 348 16.57 77.46 -6.63
CA GLU A 348 15.81 78.70 -6.43
C GLU A 348 16.26 79.46 -5.17
N ALA A 349 16.51 78.75 -4.07
CA ALA A 349 16.99 79.35 -2.83
C ALA A 349 18.42 79.93 -2.98
N GLU A 350 19.31 79.25 -3.70
CA GLU A 350 20.65 79.76 -4.01
C GLU A 350 20.57 81.04 -4.87
N ASN A 351 19.70 81.06 -5.88
CA ASN A 351 19.47 82.25 -6.72
C ASN A 351 18.89 83.42 -5.91
N PHE A 352 17.95 83.14 -5.00
CA PHE A 352 17.40 84.15 -4.10
C PHE A 352 18.46 84.71 -3.16
N SER A 353 19.29 83.84 -2.57
CA SER A 353 20.39 84.23 -1.68
C SER A 353 21.40 85.12 -2.41
N MET A 354 21.81 84.76 -3.63
CA MET A 354 22.71 85.59 -4.46
C MET A 354 22.09 86.95 -4.78
N SER A 355 20.80 86.98 -5.10
CA SER A 355 20.07 88.22 -5.40
C SER A 355 19.95 89.12 -4.17
N ALA A 356 19.62 88.55 -3.01
CA ALA A 356 19.54 89.25 -1.73
C ALA A 356 20.91 89.78 -1.29
N HIS A 357 21.98 89.00 -1.48
CA HIS A 357 23.35 89.41 -1.19
C HIS A 357 23.80 90.57 -2.11
N SER A 358 23.47 90.51 -3.41
CA SER A 358 23.72 91.60 -4.35
C SER A 358 22.94 92.86 -3.99
N LEU A 359 21.68 92.72 -3.57
CA LEU A 359 20.87 93.83 -3.08
C LEU A 359 21.49 94.44 -1.82
N MET A 360 21.88 93.62 -0.84
CA MET A 360 22.56 94.06 0.37
C MET A 360 23.84 94.84 0.04
N LEU A 361 24.67 94.35 -0.87
CA LEU A 361 25.88 95.08 -1.31
C LEU A 361 25.56 96.43 -1.95
N LYS A 362 24.47 96.55 -2.72
CA LYS A 362 24.04 97.84 -3.29
C LYS A 362 23.56 98.85 -2.24
N TYR A 363 23.03 98.37 -1.11
CA TYR A 363 22.53 99.23 -0.02
C TYR A 363 23.54 99.38 1.13
N LYS A 364 24.61 98.60 1.16
CA LYS A 364 25.65 98.61 2.20
C LYS A 364 26.24 100.01 2.44
N ASP A 365 26.44 100.78 1.37
CA ASP A 365 27.05 102.12 1.44
C ASP A 365 26.01 103.26 1.33
N LYS A 366 24.72 102.93 1.26
CA LYS A 366 23.63 103.92 1.24
C LYS A 366 23.22 104.26 2.66
N LYS A 367 23.34 105.54 3.03
CA LYS A 367 22.81 106.04 4.29
C LYS A 367 21.28 106.14 4.19
N TRP A 368 20.59 105.97 5.32
CA TRP A 368 19.12 105.88 5.43
C TRP A 368 18.33 107.06 4.82
N TYR A 369 19.01 108.13 4.44
CA TYR A 369 18.45 109.32 3.79
C TYR A 369 18.75 109.42 2.29
N GLN A 370 19.34 108.39 1.67
CA GLN A 370 19.71 108.32 0.24
C GLN A 370 18.90 107.28 -0.54
N LEU A 371 17.65 107.04 -0.15
CA LEU A 371 16.71 106.24 -0.93
C LEU A 371 16.29 106.98 -2.20
#